data_AF-A0A7Z8BNW1-F1
#
_entry.id   AF-A0A7Z8BNW1-F1
#
_cell.length_a   1.000
_cell.length_b   1.000
_cell.length_c   1.000
_cell.angle_alpha   90.00
_cell.angle_beta   90.00
_cell.angle_gamma   90.00
#
_symmetry.space_group_name_H-M   'P 1'
#
loop_
_entity.id
_entity.type
_entity.pdbx_description
1 polymer ?
#
loop_
_entity_poly.entity_id
_entity_poly.type
_entity_poly.pdbx_seq_one_letter_code
_entity_poly.pdbx_strand_id
1 'polypeptide(L)'
;MAPETIDHSTLHKLVESGVVDAAHVIGTQGGWSLTVKYGHTERPLAAQRSRQIRLFKRLETVVNYLKDVGIARFEVDASNYDPDGQKKTTRPDRAEALKRAHEAAAYDAWFREQVQAAIDDPRPALSHEEAKSLFAARKKALLKGD
;
A
#
# COMPACT_ATOMS: atom_id res chain seq x y z
N MET A 1 -21.63 16.81 12.63
CA MET A 1 -21.48 15.50 13.32
C MET A 1 -21.08 14.47 12.29
N ALA A 2 -20.07 13.64 12.56
CA ALA A 2 -19.72 12.55 11.65
C ALA A 2 -20.84 11.49 11.66
N PRO A 3 -21.23 10.93 10.50
CA PRO A 3 -22.20 9.84 10.49
C PRO A 3 -21.60 8.65 11.24
N GLU A 4 -22.34 8.14 12.21
CA GLU A 4 -21.93 6.92 12.92
C GLU A 4 -22.06 5.74 11.94
N THR A 5 -20.96 4.99 11.82
CA THR A 5 -20.72 3.99 10.77
C THR A 5 -20.73 2.57 11.37
N ILE A 6 -20.97 1.57 10.53
CA ILE A 6 -20.80 0.15 10.88
C ILE A 6 -19.59 -0.43 10.16
N ASP A 7 -18.87 -1.36 10.78
CA ASP A 7 -17.80 -2.09 10.10
C ASP A 7 -18.32 -3.38 9.43
N HIS A 8 -17.43 -4.05 8.71
CA HIS A 8 -17.76 -5.32 8.04
C HIS A 8 -18.23 -6.41 9.01
N SER A 9 -17.62 -6.53 10.20
CA SER A 9 -18.00 -7.56 11.17
C SER A 9 -19.41 -7.34 11.72
N THR A 10 -19.77 -6.08 11.92
CA THR A 10 -21.10 -5.66 12.35
C THR A 10 -22.11 -5.93 11.25
N LEU A 11 -21.80 -5.54 10.00
CA LEU A 11 -22.66 -5.82 8.85
C LEU A 11 -22.91 -7.33 8.71
N HIS A 12 -21.86 -8.16 8.79
CA HIS A 12 -21.99 -9.61 8.68
C HIS A 12 -22.96 -10.19 9.73
N LYS A 13 -22.82 -9.77 11.00
CA LYS A 13 -23.73 -10.19 12.08
C LYS A 13 -25.18 -9.75 11.84
N LEU A 14 -25.38 -8.56 11.27
CA LEU A 14 -26.73 -8.07 10.93
C LEU A 14 -27.36 -8.91 9.80
N VAL A 15 -26.56 -9.31 8.81
CA VAL A 15 -27.05 -10.18 7.72
C VAL A 15 -27.33 -11.60 8.24
N GLU A 16 -26.44 -12.18 9.05
CA GLU A 16 -26.65 -13.51 9.65
C GLU A 16 -27.89 -13.57 10.55
N SER A 17 -28.20 -12.48 11.25
CA SER A 17 -29.40 -12.36 12.07
C SER A 17 -30.67 -11.99 11.27
N GLY A 18 -30.54 -11.72 9.97
CA GLY A 18 -31.67 -11.42 9.09
C GLY A 18 -32.36 -10.09 9.37
N VAL A 19 -31.70 -9.15 10.03
CA VAL A 19 -32.29 -7.85 10.44
C VAL A 19 -32.02 -6.71 9.46
N VAL A 20 -31.35 -7.00 8.34
CA VAL A 20 -31.10 -6.03 7.27
C VAL A 20 -32.35 -5.88 6.42
N ASP A 21 -32.93 -4.68 6.41
CA ASP A 21 -34.12 -4.37 5.63
C ASP A 21 -33.78 -4.01 4.18
N ALA A 22 -32.70 -3.24 3.99
CA ALA A 22 -32.28 -2.75 2.68
C ALA A 22 -30.80 -2.37 2.66
N ALA A 23 -30.22 -2.39 1.47
CA ALA A 23 -28.89 -1.89 1.18
C ALA A 23 -28.95 -0.91 0.00
N HIS A 24 -28.36 0.27 0.19
CA HIS A 24 -28.29 1.33 -0.82
C HIS A 24 -26.84 1.58 -1.20
N VAL A 25 -26.55 1.51 -2.49
CA VAL A 25 -25.25 1.84 -3.07
C VAL A 25 -25.36 3.22 -3.70
N ILE A 26 -24.65 4.20 -3.14
CA ILE A 26 -24.79 5.60 -3.51
C ILE A 26 -23.53 6.03 -4.28
N GLY A 27 -23.72 6.55 -5.49
CA GLY A 27 -22.67 7.17 -6.29
C GLY A 27 -22.24 8.50 -5.69
N THR A 28 -20.94 8.74 -5.62
CA THR A 28 -20.34 9.99 -5.13
C THR A 28 -19.17 10.39 -6.03
N GLN A 29 -18.65 11.61 -5.85
CA GLN A 29 -17.46 12.10 -6.54
C GLN A 29 -16.19 11.24 -6.30
N GLY A 30 -16.16 10.43 -5.24
CA GLY A 30 -15.03 9.56 -4.90
C GLY A 30 -15.22 8.08 -5.24
N GLY A 31 -16.32 7.71 -5.88
CA GLY A 31 -16.75 6.33 -6.11
C GLY A 31 -18.06 6.00 -5.40
N TRP A 32 -18.24 4.75 -5.02
CA TRP A 32 -19.49 4.22 -4.46
C TRP A 32 -19.40 4.06 -2.95
N SER A 33 -20.37 4.57 -2.19
CA SER A 33 -20.55 4.25 -0.79
C SER A 33 -21.67 3.22 -0.62
N LEU A 34 -21.61 2.46 0.47
CA LEU A 34 -22.66 1.51 0.84
C LEU A 34 -23.29 1.97 2.15
N THR A 35 -24.61 2.04 2.17
CA THR A 35 -25.42 2.33 3.34
C THR A 35 -26.40 1.18 3.57
N VAL A 36 -26.56 0.76 4.82
CA VAL A 36 -27.39 -0.37 5.21
C VAL A 36 -28.46 0.09 6.18
N LYS A 37 -29.70 -0.27 5.90
CA LYS A 37 -30.86 -0.02 6.75
C LYS A 37 -31.20 -1.29 7.54
N TYR A 38 -31.34 -1.12 8.85
CA TYR A 38 -31.78 -2.18 9.76
C TYR A 38 -32.64 -1.56 10.87
N GLY A 39 -33.88 -2.01 10.98
CA GLY A 39 -34.90 -1.38 11.81
C GLY A 39 -35.13 0.09 11.41
N HIS A 40 -35.01 0.98 12.38
CA HIS A 40 -35.15 2.44 12.18
C HIS A 40 -33.83 3.16 11.91
N THR A 41 -32.74 2.41 11.73
CA THR A 41 -31.41 2.99 11.62
C THR A 41 -30.86 2.74 10.23
N GLU A 42 -30.23 3.77 9.67
CA GLU A 42 -29.48 3.67 8.43
C GLU A 42 -28.02 4.05 8.69
N ARG A 43 -27.08 3.16 8.34
CA ARG A 43 -25.66 3.33 8.65
C ARG A 43 -24.77 3.11 7.43
N PRO A 44 -23.84 4.02 7.14
CA PRO A 44 -22.82 3.79 6.13
C PRO A 44 -21.78 2.76 6.60
N LEU A 45 -21.29 1.96 5.66
CA LEU A 45 -20.20 1.04 5.89
C LEU A 45 -18.88 1.80 6.05
N ALA A 46 -18.11 1.50 7.09
CA ALA A 46 -16.77 2.01 7.30
C ALA A 46 -15.68 1.16 6.63
N ALA A 47 -14.63 1.83 6.17
CA ALA A 47 -13.37 1.20 5.80
C ALA A 47 -12.66 0.69 7.06
N GLN A 48 -12.22 -0.58 7.01
CA GLN A 48 -11.70 -1.29 8.18
C GLN A 48 -10.52 -0.58 8.87
N ARG A 49 -9.61 0.03 8.10
CA ARG A 49 -8.39 0.66 8.65
C ARG A 49 -8.59 2.12 9.05
N SER A 50 -9.33 2.90 8.27
CA SER A 50 -9.49 4.34 8.51
C SER A 50 -10.72 4.68 9.34
N ARG A 51 -11.66 3.75 9.52
CA ARG A 51 -12.96 3.96 10.18
C ARG A 51 -13.82 5.07 9.54
N GLN A 52 -13.42 5.57 8.38
CA GLN A 52 -14.20 6.49 7.56
C GLN A 52 -15.15 5.72 6.65
N ILE A 53 -16.15 6.38 6.06
CA ILE A 53 -17.05 5.76 5.07
C ILE A 53 -16.21 5.08 3.97
N ARG A 54 -16.52 3.82 3.71
CA ARG A 54 -15.85 3.03 2.70
C ARG A 54 -16.30 3.49 1.32
N LEU A 55 -15.34 3.95 0.53
CA LEU A 55 -15.53 4.24 -0.89
C LEU A 55 -14.96 3.11 -1.73
N PHE A 56 -15.80 2.56 -2.60
CA PHE A 56 -15.45 1.56 -3.58
C PHE A 56 -15.23 2.24 -4.94
N LYS A 57 -14.13 1.91 -5.61
CA LYS A 57 -13.81 2.54 -6.90
C LYS A 57 -14.75 2.13 -8.03
N ARG A 58 -15.31 0.92 -7.95
CA ARG A 58 -16.10 0.27 -9.01
C ARG A 58 -17.35 -0.35 -8.43
N LEU A 59 -18.46 -0.28 -9.16
CA LEU A 59 -19.75 -0.84 -8.73
C LEU A 59 -19.65 -2.36 -8.58
N GLU A 60 -18.95 -3.06 -9.49
CA GLU A 60 -18.77 -4.52 -9.45
C GLU A 60 -18.08 -4.99 -8.16
N THR A 61 -17.21 -4.14 -7.60
CA THR A 61 -16.58 -4.44 -6.30
C THR A 61 -17.60 -4.40 -5.17
N VAL A 62 -18.58 -3.49 -5.23
CA VAL A 62 -19.69 -3.45 -4.27
C VAL A 62 -20.60 -4.66 -4.45
N VAL A 63 -20.92 -5.03 -5.70
CA VAL A 63 -21.75 -6.21 -6.02
C VAL A 63 -21.14 -7.49 -5.45
N ASN A 64 -19.85 -7.72 -5.72
CA ASN A 64 -19.16 -8.90 -5.20
C ASN A 64 -19.10 -8.88 -3.68
N TYR A 65 -18.79 -7.73 -3.08
CA TYR A 65 -18.79 -7.58 -1.62
C TYR A 65 -20.15 -7.89 -1.00
N LEU A 66 -21.24 -7.35 -1.54
CA LEU A 66 -22.61 -7.57 -1.06
C LEU A 66 -23.01 -9.04 -1.20
N LYS A 67 -22.66 -9.68 -2.33
CA LYS A 67 -22.89 -11.12 -2.54
C LYS A 67 -22.16 -11.96 -1.50
N ASP A 68 -20.89 -11.64 -1.22
CA ASP A 68 -20.06 -12.37 -0.26
C ASP A 68 -20.61 -12.26 1.18
N VAL A 69 -21.21 -11.12 1.54
CA VAL A 69 -21.85 -10.95 2.86
C VAL A 69 -23.28 -11.49 2.92
N GLY A 70 -23.84 -11.98 1.80
CA GLY A 70 -25.19 -12.57 1.75
C GLY A 70 -26.33 -11.63 1.34
N ILE A 71 -26.04 -10.41 0.87
CA ILE A 71 -27.03 -9.46 0.37
C ILE A 71 -27.13 -9.59 -1.15
N ALA A 72 -28.19 -10.25 -1.62
CA ALA A 72 -28.41 -10.50 -3.06
C ALA A 72 -29.16 -9.38 -3.79
N ARG A 73 -29.91 -8.53 -3.06
CA ARG A 73 -30.72 -7.44 -3.62
C ARG A 73 -30.38 -6.15 -2.90
N PHE A 74 -30.16 -5.10 -3.68
CA PHE A 74 -29.81 -3.78 -3.21
C PHE A 74 -30.22 -2.77 -4.28
N GLU A 75 -30.37 -1.52 -3.86
CA GLU A 75 -30.71 -0.41 -4.75
C GLU A 75 -29.45 0.42 -5.04
N VAL A 76 -29.38 0.97 -6.25
CA VAL A 76 -28.26 1.80 -6.69
C VAL A 76 -28.78 3.19 -7.01
N ASP A 77 -28.31 4.19 -6.30
CA ASP A 77 -28.52 5.60 -6.61
C ASP A 77 -27.26 6.14 -7.29
N ALA A 78 -27.33 6.35 -8.59
CA ALA A 78 -26.23 6.88 -9.40
C ALA A 78 -26.31 8.41 -9.61
N SER A 79 -27.27 9.11 -8.99
CA SER A 79 -27.56 10.53 -9.29
C SER A 79 -26.36 11.45 -9.07
N ASN A 80 -25.47 11.12 -8.13
CA ASN A 80 -24.27 11.89 -7.79
C ASN A 80 -22.96 11.18 -8.21
N TYR A 81 -23.03 10.18 -9.08
CA TYR A 81 -21.85 9.46 -9.57
C TYR A 81 -21.07 10.33 -10.57
N ASP A 82 -19.80 10.61 -10.24
CA ASP A 82 -18.86 11.31 -11.12
C ASP A 82 -17.62 10.42 -11.35
N PRO A 83 -17.42 9.90 -12.58
CA PRO A 83 -16.27 9.05 -12.90
C PRO A 83 -14.93 9.79 -12.90
N ASP A 84 -14.94 11.11 -13.10
CA ASP A 84 -13.73 11.95 -13.23
C ASP A 84 -13.29 12.55 -11.88
N GLY A 85 -14.17 12.54 -10.88
CA GLY A 85 -13.87 12.97 -9.51
C GLY A 85 -12.84 12.10 -8.77
N GLN A 86 -12.53 10.89 -9.28
CA GLN A 86 -11.50 10.03 -8.71
C GLN A 86 -10.10 10.55 -9.04
N LYS A 87 -9.47 11.24 -8.10
CA LYS A 87 -8.01 11.50 -8.17
C LYS A 87 -7.29 10.15 -8.31
N LYS A 88 -6.62 9.93 -9.46
CA LYS A 88 -5.74 8.78 -9.68
C LYS A 88 -4.62 8.83 -8.66
N THR A 89 -4.78 8.13 -7.54
CA THR A 89 -3.68 7.85 -6.63
C THR A 89 -2.78 6.85 -7.33
N THR A 90 -1.86 7.36 -8.14
CA THR A 90 -0.74 6.58 -8.68
C THR A 90 0.08 6.15 -7.48
N ARG A 91 -0.17 4.94 -7.01
CA ARG A 91 0.70 4.28 -6.05
C ARG A 91 2.05 4.14 -6.77
N PRO A 92 3.16 4.70 -6.24
CA PRO A 92 4.47 4.45 -6.85
C PRO A 92 4.63 2.95 -7.00
N ASP A 93 5.07 2.54 -8.18
CA ASP A 93 4.98 1.16 -8.65
C ASP A 93 5.60 0.23 -7.60
N ARG A 94 4.82 -0.76 -7.16
CA ARG A 94 5.30 -1.77 -6.21
C ARG A 94 6.53 -2.49 -6.76
N ALA A 95 6.68 -2.58 -8.08
CA ALA A 95 7.87 -3.13 -8.72
C ALA A 95 9.12 -2.29 -8.45
N GLU A 96 9.03 -0.96 -8.51
CA GLU A 96 10.15 -0.08 -8.17
C GLU A 96 10.52 -0.15 -6.68
N ALA A 97 9.51 -0.19 -5.81
CA ALA A 97 9.74 -0.33 -4.37
C ALA A 97 10.41 -1.68 -4.01
N LEU A 98 9.96 -2.76 -4.65
CA LEU A 98 10.54 -4.10 -4.47
C LEU A 98 11.96 -4.18 -5.06
N LYS A 99 12.19 -3.59 -6.23
CA LYS A 99 13.52 -3.52 -6.86
C LYS A 99 14.52 -2.78 -5.97
N ARG A 100 14.14 -1.62 -5.42
CA ARG A 100 15.01 -0.87 -4.48
C ARG A 100 15.34 -1.68 -3.22
N ALA A 101 14.38 -2.44 -2.69
CA ALA A 101 14.61 -3.29 -1.53
C ALA A 101 15.59 -4.44 -1.83
N HIS A 102 15.49 -5.07 -3.00
CA HIS A 102 16.42 -6.12 -3.44
C HIS A 102 17.82 -5.58 -3.74
N GLU A 103 17.93 -4.43 -4.40
CA GLU A 103 19.22 -3.78 -4.67
C GLU A 103 19.95 -3.42 -3.37
N ALA A 104 19.23 -2.89 -2.38
CA ALA A 104 19.81 -2.60 -1.06
C ALA A 104 20.30 -3.87 -0.34
N ALA A 105 19.51 -4.95 -0.35
CA ALA A 105 19.90 -6.20 0.29
C ALA A 105 21.12 -6.87 -0.38
N ALA A 106 21.20 -6.82 -1.72
CA ALA A 106 22.35 -7.33 -2.47
C ALA A 106 23.62 -6.52 -2.17
N TYR A 107 23.51 -5.19 -2.12
CA TYR A 107 24.64 -4.32 -1.76
C TYR A 107 25.12 -4.57 -0.34
N ASP A 108 24.21 -4.70 0.63
CA ASP A 108 24.56 -4.98 2.02
C ASP A 108 25.28 -6.34 2.18
N ALA A 109 24.81 -7.37 1.49
CA ALA A 109 25.45 -8.68 1.51
C ALA A 109 26.86 -8.63 0.93
N TRP A 110 27.02 -8.03 -0.25
CA TRP A 110 28.33 -7.84 -0.88
C TRP A 110 29.26 -7.00 -0.01
N PHE A 111 28.77 -5.89 0.57
CA PHE A 111 29.57 -5.02 1.41
C PHE A 111 30.08 -5.75 2.66
N ARG A 112 29.22 -6.53 3.32
CA ARG A 112 29.62 -7.35 4.48
C ARG A 112 30.66 -8.39 4.11
N GLU A 113 30.52 -9.04 2.96
CA GLU A 113 31.51 -9.99 2.45
C GLU A 113 32.87 -9.32 2.19
N GLN A 114 32.88 -8.13 1.56
CA GLN A 114 34.10 -7.37 1.34
C GLN A 114 34.76 -6.92 2.64
N VAL A 115 33.97 -6.48 3.62
CA VAL A 115 34.49 -6.11 4.95
C VAL A 115 35.08 -7.32 5.66
N GLN A 116 34.42 -8.47 5.62
CA GLN A 116 34.91 -9.68 6.26
C GLN A 116 36.21 -10.17 5.59
N ALA A 117 36.28 -10.17 4.26
CA ALA A 117 37.50 -10.50 3.53
C ALA A 117 38.68 -9.57 3.86
N ALA A 118 38.40 -8.29 4.14
CA ALA A 118 39.43 -7.33 4.57
C ALA A 118 39.89 -7.55 6.01
N ILE A 119 39.00 -8.00 6.91
CA ILE A 119 39.33 -8.37 8.30
C ILE A 119 40.17 -9.65 8.34
N ASP A 120 39.83 -10.62 7.50
CA ASP A 120 40.50 -11.93 7.46
C ASP A 120 41.85 -11.89 6.71
N ASP A 121 42.25 -10.73 6.16
CA ASP A 121 43.50 -10.56 5.45
C ASP A 121 44.70 -10.64 6.42
N PRO A 122 45.64 -11.59 6.24
CA PRO A 122 46.77 -11.77 7.14
C PRO A 122 47.86 -10.69 6.97
N ARG A 123 47.74 -9.79 5.98
CA ARG A 123 48.72 -8.72 5.75
C ARG A 123 48.68 -7.68 6.87
N PRO A 124 49.83 -7.16 7.31
CA PRO A 124 49.87 -6.13 8.33
C PRO A 124 49.22 -4.84 7.82
N ALA A 125 48.57 -4.10 8.72
CA ALA A 125 48.00 -2.80 8.41
C ALA A 125 49.11 -1.82 7.97
N LEU A 126 48.87 -1.10 6.88
CA LEU A 126 49.78 -0.05 6.40
C LEU A 126 49.58 1.23 7.20
N SER A 127 50.66 1.97 7.44
CA SER A 127 50.55 3.31 7.99
C SER A 127 49.91 4.26 6.98
N HIS A 128 49.32 5.35 7.48
CA HIS A 128 48.70 6.38 6.64
C HIS A 128 49.66 6.98 5.60
N GLU A 129 50.92 7.21 5.99
CA GLU A 129 51.92 7.78 5.11
C GLU A 129 52.37 6.80 4.01
N GLU A 130 52.56 5.52 4.35
CA GLU A 130 52.86 4.48 3.36
C GLU A 130 51.71 4.29 2.36
N ALA A 131 50.46 4.26 2.84
CA ALA A 131 49.28 4.18 1.98
C ALA A 131 49.22 5.36 1.01
N LYS A 132 49.42 6.60 1.50
CA LYS A 132 49.47 7.80 0.64
C LYS A 132 50.55 7.70 -0.42
N SER A 133 51.77 7.28 -0.07
CA SER A 133 52.87 7.14 -1.02
C SER A 133 52.54 6.10 -2.10
N LEU A 134 51.95 4.97 -1.73
CA LEU A 134 51.51 3.93 -2.68
C LEU A 134 50.41 4.44 -3.63
N PHE A 135 49.39 5.13 -3.11
CA PHE A 135 48.34 5.71 -3.94
C PHE A 135 48.86 6.83 -4.85
N ALA A 136 49.78 7.68 -4.38
CA ALA A 136 50.41 8.72 -5.19
C ALA A 136 51.24 8.14 -6.35
N ALA A 137 52.00 7.07 -6.09
CA ALA A 137 52.73 6.33 -7.12
C ALA A 137 51.78 5.71 -8.15
N ARG A 138 50.70 5.05 -7.70
CA ARG A 138 49.69 4.45 -8.58
C ARG A 138 48.99 5.48 -9.46
N LYS A 139 48.61 6.63 -8.89
CA LYS A 139 48.00 7.74 -9.64
C LYS A 139 48.97 8.30 -10.69
N LYS A 140 50.24 8.48 -10.34
CA LYS A 140 51.28 8.97 -11.27
C LYS A 140 51.56 7.99 -12.41
N ALA A 141 51.49 6.69 -12.16
CA ALA A 141 51.61 5.66 -13.18
C ALA A 141 50.43 5.67 -14.15
N LEU A 142 49.19 5.80 -13.65
CA LEU A 142 47.99 5.94 -14.48
C LEU A 142 48.01 7.21 -15.35
N LEU A 143 48.59 8.30 -14.84
CA LEU A 143 48.73 9.57 -15.58
C LEU A 143 49.86 9.59 -16.61
N LYS A 144 50.77 8.61 -16.59
CA LYS A 144 51.89 8.49 -17.54
C LYS A 144 51.63 7.46 -18.65
N GLY A 145 50.50 6.76 -18.59
CA GLY A 145 50.05 5.81 -19.61
C GLY A 145 49.01 6.46 -20.51
N ASP A 146 49.47 7.35 -21.38
CA ASP A 146 48.89 7.73 -22.69
C ASP A 146 50.07 8.05 -23.62
#